data_AF-A0A7M3YFG0-F1
#
_entry.id   AF-A0A7M3YFG0-F1
#
_cell.length_a   1.000
_cell.length_b   1.000
_cell.length_c   1.000
_cell.angle_alpha   90.00
_cell.angle_beta   90.00
_cell.angle_gamma   90.00
#
_symmetry.space_group_name_H-M   'P 1'
#
loop_
_entity.id
_entity.type
_entity.pdbx_description
1 polymer ?
#
loop_
_entity_poly.entity_id
_entity_poly.type
_entity_poly.pdbx_seq_one_letter_code
_entity_poly.pdbx_strand_id
1 'polypeptide(L)' 'MRTASFLAILMLISITLASPVLASPPSQGDTVTVSDSVTWTDGTFDGEIIIQNGGELQWTGDVDVKEGSKIIVEEGG' A
#
# COMPACT_ATOMS: atom_id res chain seq x y z
N MET A 1 -17.63 32.57 15.37
CA MET A 1 -17.24 31.35 16.14
C MET A 1 -17.87 30.06 15.60
N ARG A 2 -19.12 30.05 15.11
CA ARG A 2 -19.79 28.82 14.58
C ARG A 2 -19.19 28.22 13.31
N THR A 3 -18.58 29.04 12.44
CA THR A 3 -17.97 28.61 11.18
C THR A 3 -16.59 27.95 11.38
N ALA A 4 -15.80 28.43 12.34
CA ALA A 4 -14.49 27.88 12.64
C ALA A 4 -14.57 26.44 13.20
N SER A 5 -15.57 26.16 14.04
CA SER A 5 -15.82 24.81 14.57
C SER A 5 -16.22 23.81 13.47
N PHE A 6 -16.94 24.27 12.45
CA PHE A 6 -17.35 23.42 11.33
C PHE A 6 -16.15 23.02 10.45
N LEU A 7 -15.27 23.98 10.13
CA LEU A 7 -14.03 23.67 9.37
C LEU A 7 -13.09 22.74 10.16
N ALA A 8 -12.98 22.92 11.48
CA ALA A 8 -12.15 22.06 12.31
C ALA A 8 -12.65 20.60 12.32
N ILE A 9 -13.97 20.39 12.39
CA ILE A 9 -14.57 19.05 12.31
C ILE A 9 -14.34 18.43 10.92
N LEU A 10 -14.45 19.24 9.86
CA LEU A 10 -14.24 18.77 8.49
C LEU A 10 -12.79 18.32 8.25
N MET A 11 -11.81 19.07 8.76
CA MET A 11 -10.39 18.70 8.71
C MET A 11 -10.08 17.42 9.51
N LEU A 12 -10.69 17.25 10.68
CA LEU A 12 -10.52 16.03 11.50
C LEU A 12 -11.03 14.78 10.78
N ILE A 13 -12.16 14.88 10.06
CA ILE A 13 -12.70 13.76 9.27
C ILE A 13 -11.75 13.40 8.13
N SER A 14 -11.18 14.40 7.43
CA SER A 14 -10.22 14.17 6.35
C SER A 14 -8.99 13.37 6.81
N ILE A 15 -8.51 13.61 8.04
CA ILE A 15 -7.35 12.91 8.61
C ILE A 15 -7.70 11.45 8.95
N THR A 16 -8.91 11.16 9.39
CA THR A 16 -9.32 9.79 9.74
C THR A 16 -9.55 8.87 8.54
N LEU A 17 -9.88 9.43 7.36
CA LEU A 17 -10.05 8.65 6.13
C LEU A 17 -8.72 8.35 5.42
N ALA A 18 -7.63 9.03 5.79
CA ALA A 18 -6.27 8.74 5.31
C ALA A 18 -5.63 7.57 6.08
N SER A 19 -6.42 6.56 6.43
CA SER A 19 -5.88 5.31 6.97
C SER A 19 -5.09 4.63 5.86
N PRO A 20 -3.81 4.24 6.07
CA PRO A 20 -3.09 3.48 5.07
C PRO A 20 -3.86 2.20 4.80
N VAL A 21 -4.21 1.97 3.54
CA VAL A 21 -4.80 0.70 3.12
C VAL A 21 -3.70 -0.33 3.28
N LEU A 22 -3.79 -1.14 4.32
CA LEU A 22 -2.98 -2.35 4.48
C LEU A 22 -3.48 -3.35 3.43
N ALA A 23 -3.03 -3.20 2.19
CA ALA A 23 -3.17 -4.26 1.20
C ALA A 23 -2.39 -5.48 1.70
N SER A 24 -2.82 -6.70 1.37
CA SER A 24 -2.00 -7.88 1.59
C SER A 24 -1.14 -8.16 0.36
N PRO A 25 0.04 -8.79 0.52
CA PRO A 25 0.80 -9.28 -0.63
C PRO A 25 -0.02 -10.24 -1.49
N PRO A 26 0.18 -10.26 -2.82
CA PRO A 26 -0.51 -11.21 -3.70
C PRO A 26 -0.11 -12.65 -3.33
N SER A 27 -1.10 -13.54 -3.23
CA SER A 27 -0.90 -14.90 -2.69
C SER A 27 -1.48 -16.03 -3.57
N GLN A 28 -2.01 -15.71 -4.76
CA GLN A 28 -2.68 -16.67 -5.66
C GLN A 28 -2.31 -16.50 -7.14
N GLY A 29 -1.14 -15.93 -7.43
CA GLY A 29 -0.73 -15.62 -8.80
C GLY A 29 -1.34 -14.31 -9.32
N ASP A 30 -1.93 -13.51 -8.44
CA ASP A 30 -2.53 -12.22 -8.78
C ASP A 30 -1.46 -11.15 -9.03
N THR A 31 -1.80 -10.15 -9.83
CA THR A 31 -0.96 -8.96 -10.04
C THR A 31 -1.45 -7.82 -9.15
N VAL A 32 -0.55 -7.24 -8.35
CA VAL A 32 -0.82 -6.06 -7.52
C VAL A 32 0.00 -4.88 -8.01
N THR A 33 -0.66 -3.74 -8.21
CA THR A 33 -0.02 -2.48 -8.58
C THR A 33 0.06 -1.56 -7.37
N VAL A 34 1.27 -1.13 -7.04
CA VAL A 34 1.59 -0.23 -5.94
C VAL A 34 1.85 1.15 -6.53
N SER A 35 0.83 2.02 -6.49
CA SER A 35 0.91 3.42 -6.96
C SER A 35 1.24 4.42 -5.86
N ASP A 36 1.13 4.02 -4.61
CA ASP A 36 1.34 4.82 -3.40
C ASP A 36 2.22 4.05 -2.40
N SER A 37 2.45 4.60 -1.21
CA SER A 37 3.16 3.89 -0.14
C SER A 37 2.32 2.78 0.48
N VAL A 38 2.79 1.54 0.39
CA VAL A 38 2.17 0.34 0.93
C VAL A 38 3.15 -0.35 1.88
N THR A 39 2.64 -0.78 3.03
CA THR A 39 3.41 -1.58 3.98
C THR A 39 2.77 -2.94 4.15
N TRP A 40 3.54 -3.99 3.91
CA TRP A 40 3.18 -5.38 4.16
C TRP A 40 3.97 -5.91 5.34
N THR A 41 3.32 -6.77 6.12
CA THR A 41 3.92 -7.44 7.27
C THR A 41 3.64 -8.92 7.18
N ASP A 42 4.72 -9.70 7.19
CA ASP A 42 4.71 -11.15 7.01
C ASP A 42 3.99 -11.59 5.72
N GLY A 43 3.92 -12.89 5.48
CA GLY A 43 3.02 -13.49 4.48
C GLY A 43 3.73 -14.19 3.32
N THR A 44 2.92 -14.78 2.44
CA THR A 44 3.40 -15.53 1.28
C THR A 44 3.21 -14.70 0.01
N PHE A 45 4.31 -14.46 -0.71
CA PHE A 45 4.33 -13.81 -2.01
C PHE A 45 4.17 -14.84 -3.13
N ASP A 46 3.03 -14.80 -3.81
CA ASP A 46 2.72 -15.63 -4.98
C ASP A 46 1.96 -14.78 -6.01
N GLY A 47 2.69 -14.36 -7.05
CA GLY A 47 2.15 -13.52 -8.12
C GLY A 47 3.10 -12.43 -8.60
N GLU A 48 2.54 -11.32 -9.06
CA GLU A 48 3.30 -10.22 -9.64
C GLU A 48 3.06 -8.91 -8.87
N ILE A 49 4.12 -8.18 -8.58
CA ILE A 49 4.07 -6.85 -7.96
C ILE A 49 4.63 -5.85 -8.95
N ILE A 50 3.88 -4.76 -9.19
CA ILE A 50 4.32 -3.65 -10.04
C ILE A 50 4.36 -2.39 -9.17
N ILE A 51 5.55 -1.90 -8.86
CA ILE A 51 5.76 -0.65 -8.12
C ILE A 51 5.86 0.47 -9.15
N GLN A 52 4.88 1.38 -9.17
CA GLN A 52 4.82 2.48 -10.13
C GLN A 52 5.62 3.69 -9.65
N ASN A 53 5.78 4.68 -10.52
CA ASN A 53 6.40 5.96 -10.18
C ASN A 53 5.73 6.60 -8.95
N GLY A 54 6.52 6.84 -7.90
CA GLY A 54 6.04 7.39 -6.62
C GLY A 54 5.42 6.36 -5.66
N GLY A 55 5.30 5.10 -6.06
CA GLY A 55 4.93 3.99 -5.19
C GLY A 55 6.10 3.57 -4.31
N GLU A 56 5.81 3.17 -3.07
CA GLU A 56 6.82 2.65 -2.15
C GLU A 56 6.28 1.36 -1.54
N LEU A 57 7.05 0.27 -1.63
CA LEU A 57 6.72 -0.97 -0.94
C LEU A 57 7.68 -1.21 0.22
N GLN A 58 7.16 -1.16 1.44
CA GLN A 58 7.88 -1.64 2.61
C GLN A 58 7.36 -3.03 2.99
N TRP A 59 8.23 -4.03 2.99
CA TRP A 59 7.89 -5.35 3.51
C TRP A 59 8.68 -5.62 4.78
N THR A 60 7.95 -5.88 5.85
CA THR A 60 8.49 -6.16 7.19
C THR A 60 8.14 -7.59 7.61
N GLY A 61 9.00 -8.23 8.41
CA GLY A 61 8.76 -9.60 8.89
C GLY A 61 9.22 -10.70 7.94
N ASP A 62 8.69 -11.91 8.13
CA ASP A 62 9.07 -13.11 7.38
C ASP A 62 8.26 -13.24 6.09
N VAL A 63 8.95 -13.40 4.96
CA VAL A 63 8.34 -13.45 3.63
C VAL A 63 8.65 -14.76 2.92
N ASP A 64 7.61 -15.54 2.63
CA ASP A 64 7.71 -16.75 1.83
C ASP A 64 7.45 -16.43 0.35
N VAL A 65 8.50 -16.43 -0.47
CA VAL A 65 8.36 -16.17 -1.91
C VAL A 65 8.21 -17.48 -2.68
N LYS A 66 7.07 -17.65 -3.36
CA LYS A 66 6.84 -18.81 -4.23
C LYS A 66 7.61 -18.70 -5.55
N GLU A 67 7.90 -19.86 -6.12
CA GLU A 67 8.55 -19.95 -7.42
C GLU A 67 7.65 -19.38 -8.54
N GLY A 68 8.23 -18.55 -9.41
CA GLY A 68 7.50 -17.86 -10.48
C GLY A 68 7.00 -16.46 -10.12
N SER A 69 7.11 -16.05 -8.86
CA SER A 69 6.75 -14.70 -8.43
C SER A 69 7.69 -13.64 -9.02
N LYS A 70 7.13 -12.46 -9.38
CA LYS A 70 7.88 -11.37 -10.02
C LYS A 70 7.62 -10.02 -9.36
N ILE A 71 8.69 -9.26 -9.14
CA ILE A 71 8.60 -7.85 -8.73
C ILE A 71 9.16 -7.00 -9.86
N ILE A 72 8.35 -6.06 -10.36
CA ILE A 72 8.71 -5.06 -11.36
C ILE A 72 8.68 -3.70 -10.66
N VAL A 73 9.77 -2.96 -10.77
CA VAL A 73 9.88 -1.58 -10.29
C VAL A 73 9.97 -0.66 -11.50
N GLU A 74 8.99 0.22 -11.66
CA GLU A 74 8.95 1.23 -12.71
C GLU A 74 9.84 2.43 -12.33
N GLU A 75 10.23 3.23 -13.32
CA GLU A 75 11.12 4.36 -13.12
C GLU A 75 10.53 5.37 -12.13
N GLY A 76 11.21 5.57 -10.99
CA GLY A 76 10.81 6.47 -9.91
C GLY A 76 9.95 5.85 -8.81
N GLY A 77 9.82 4.53 -8.77
CA GLY A 77 9.47 3.74 -7.58
C GLY A 77 10.69 3.15 -6.87
#